data_AF-A0AAQ0H0P3-F1
#
_entry.id   AF-A0AAQ0H0P3-F1
#
_cell.length_a   1.000
_cell.length_b   1.000
_cell.length_c   1.000
_cell.angle_alpha   90.00
_cell.angle_beta   90.00
_cell.angle_gamma   90.00
#
_symmetry.space_group_name_H-M   'P 1'
#
loop_
_entity.id
_entity.type
_entity.pdbx_description
1 polymer ?
#
loop_
_entity_poly.entity_id
_entity_poly.type
_entity_poly.pdbx_seq_one_letter_code
_entity_poly.pdbx_strand_id
1 'polypeptide(L)'
;MQPQTRKQMIQKIHIGKGMLKMTDEQYKRFLLDTVDKHSCTVMTDAELMQVLRAIKAKGAVFSAKNAPKRPAPRADKAKYLAKITALLTEYGLPQSYADGMAKKAFGIDFVHWLEVWQLKKVVQMLAVYDRRKQKAKN
;
A
#
# COMPACT_ATOMS: atom_id res chain seq x y z
N MET A 1 -13.41 7.28 -5.74
CA MET A 1 -12.79 7.46 -4.42
C MET A 1 -13.30 6.34 -3.52
N GLN A 2 -12.44 5.63 -2.77
CA GLN A 2 -12.94 4.58 -1.86
C GLN A 2 -13.88 5.19 -0.80
N PRO A 3 -14.96 4.48 -0.40
CA PRO A 3 -15.82 4.93 0.69
C PRO A 3 -14.97 5.06 1.97
N GLN A 4 -14.89 6.27 2.51
CA GLN A 4 -14.16 6.54 3.75
C GLN A 4 -15.13 6.75 4.88
N THR A 5 -14.92 6.08 6.00
CA THR A 5 -15.69 6.35 7.21
C THR A 5 -15.29 7.71 7.79
N ARG A 6 -16.19 8.37 8.50
CA ARG A 6 -15.92 9.64 9.19
C ARG A 6 -14.62 9.62 10.01
N LYS A 7 -14.40 8.53 10.75
CA LYS A 7 -13.18 8.32 11.55
C LYS A 7 -11.91 8.32 10.68
N GLN A 8 -11.96 7.68 9.51
CA GLN A 8 -10.83 7.66 8.57
C GLN A 8 -10.55 9.05 7.97
N MET A 9 -11.58 9.84 7.70
CA MET A 9 -11.42 11.21 7.19
C MET A 9 -10.73 12.10 8.23
N ILE A 10 -11.21 12.08 9.47
CA ILE A 10 -10.60 12.83 10.58
C ILE A 10 -9.14 12.40 10.78
N GLN A 11 -8.87 11.09 10.78
CA GLN A 11 -7.50 10.58 10.91
C GLN A 11 -6.58 11.10 9.80
N LYS A 12 -7.04 11.11 8.53
CA LYS A 12 -6.25 11.63 7.41
C LYS A 12 -6.01 13.13 7.52
N ILE A 13 -6.97 13.90 8.00
CA ILE A 13 -6.80 15.33 8.25
C ILE A 13 -5.68 15.56 9.28
N HIS A 14 -5.66 14.81 10.39
CA HIS A 14 -4.58 14.92 11.38
C HIS A 14 -3.23 14.44 10.85
N ILE A 15 -3.19 13.39 10.03
CA ILE A 15 -1.96 12.98 9.33
C ILE A 15 -1.48 14.10 8.41
N GLY A 16 -2.39 14.72 7.66
CA GLY A 16 -2.09 15.84 6.77
C GLY A 16 -1.55 17.06 7.50
N LYS A 17 -2.12 17.41 8.65
CA LYS A 17 -1.59 18.45 9.56
C LYS A 17 -0.12 18.17 9.91
N GLY A 18 0.20 16.93 10.29
CA GLY A 18 1.57 16.51 10.60
C GLY A 18 2.50 16.56 9.39
N MET A 19 2.04 16.13 8.21
CA MET A 19 2.79 16.19 6.96
C MET A 19 3.14 17.62 6.53
N LEU A 20 2.20 18.55 6.74
CA LEU A 20 2.37 19.97 6.43
C LEU A 20 3.07 20.74 7.56
N LYS A 21 3.46 20.07 8.65
CA LYS A 21 4.11 20.65 9.84
C LYS A 21 3.36 21.87 10.40
N MET A 22 2.04 21.85 10.35
CA MET A 22 1.20 22.93 10.87
C MET A 22 1.20 22.92 12.41
N THR A 23 1.37 24.10 13.00
CA THR A 23 1.11 24.30 14.43
C THR A 23 -0.40 24.19 14.73
N ASP A 24 -0.76 24.05 16.01
CA ASP A 24 -2.15 23.98 16.44
C ASP A 24 -2.96 25.24 16.04
N GLU A 25 -2.34 26.41 16.14
CA GLU A 25 -2.94 27.68 15.73
C GLU A 25 -3.12 27.76 14.21
N GLN A 26 -2.09 27.40 13.45
CA GLN A 26 -2.16 27.36 11.99
C GLN A 26 -3.22 26.38 11.50
N TYR A 27 -3.36 25.25 12.19
CA TYR A 27 -4.38 24.25 11.89
C TYR A 27 -5.78 24.78 12.18
N LYS A 28 -6.03 25.40 13.34
CA LYS A 28 -7.33 26.00 13.67
C LYS A 28 -7.71 27.09 12.66
N ARG A 29 -6.76 27.97 12.32
CA ARG A 29 -6.97 29.02 11.32
C ARG A 29 -7.29 28.43 9.94
N PHE A 30 -6.57 27.40 9.53
CA PHE A 30 -6.85 26.69 8.29
C PHE A 30 -8.26 26.08 8.26
N LEU A 31 -8.74 25.49 9.37
CA LEU A 31 -10.10 24.95 9.42
C LEU A 31 -11.16 26.06 9.37
N LEU A 32 -10.92 27.19 10.05
CA LEU A 32 -11.78 28.38 9.98
C LEU A 32 -11.84 28.93 8.54
N ASP A 33 -10.68 29.10 7.88
CA ASP A 33 -10.63 29.60 6.51
C ASP A 33 -11.31 28.66 5.50
N THR A 34 -11.36 27.35 5.79
CA THR A 34 -11.91 26.37 4.85
C THR A 34 -13.40 26.11 5.04
N VAL A 35 -13.86 26.00 6.28
CA VAL A 35 -15.23 25.57 6.64
C VAL A 35 -15.84 26.33 7.82
N ASP A 36 -15.21 27.43 8.26
CA ASP A 36 -15.65 28.27 9.38
C ASP A 36 -15.88 27.51 10.71
N LYS A 37 -15.08 26.46 10.94
CA LYS A 37 -15.17 25.61 12.13
C LYS A 37 -13.79 25.35 12.72
N HIS A 38 -13.72 25.26 14.04
CA HIS A 38 -12.47 25.11 14.78
C HIS A 38 -12.10 23.65 15.09
N SER A 39 -13.00 22.69 14.84
CA SER A 39 -12.78 21.27 15.17
C SER A 39 -13.44 20.32 14.16
N CYS A 40 -12.78 19.21 13.87
CA CYS A 40 -13.32 18.15 13.02
C CYS A 40 -14.50 17.39 13.66
N THR A 41 -14.68 17.50 14.98
CA THR A 41 -15.80 16.83 15.68
C THR A 41 -17.15 17.45 15.36
N VAL A 42 -17.19 18.76 15.14
CA VAL A 42 -18.41 19.54 14.82
C VAL A 42 -18.68 19.67 13.31
N MET A 43 -17.83 19.04 12.49
CA MET A 43 -17.97 19.10 11.02
C MET A 43 -18.93 18.04 10.49
N THR A 44 -19.60 18.33 9.38
CA THR A 44 -20.35 17.32 8.61
C THR A 44 -19.39 16.48 7.75
N ASP A 45 -19.84 15.35 7.22
CA ASP A 45 -19.01 14.50 6.37
C ASP A 45 -18.61 15.20 5.06
N ALA A 46 -19.46 16.11 4.55
CA ALA A 46 -19.17 16.95 3.39
C ALA A 46 -18.03 17.95 3.70
N GLU A 47 -18.09 18.61 4.85
CA GLU A 47 -17.05 19.55 5.29
C GLU A 47 -15.72 18.84 5.55
N LEU A 48 -15.74 17.65 6.16
CA LEU A 48 -14.53 16.83 6.34
C LEU A 48 -13.89 16.46 4.99
N MET A 49 -14.70 16.15 3.97
CA MET A 49 -14.19 15.94 2.62
C MET A 49 -13.59 17.21 2.01
N GLN A 50 -14.19 18.37 2.23
CA GLN A 50 -13.66 19.66 1.76
C GLN A 50 -12.30 19.97 2.40
N VAL A 51 -12.18 19.81 3.72
CA VAL A 51 -10.90 19.98 4.45
C VAL A 51 -9.85 19.00 3.93
N LEU A 52 -10.22 17.73 3.72
CA LEU A 52 -9.31 16.73 3.18
C LEU A 52 -8.81 17.09 1.76
N ARG A 53 -9.68 17.66 0.92
CA ARG A 53 -9.30 18.16 -0.42
C ARG A 53 -8.36 19.37 -0.31
N ALA A 54 -8.64 20.32 0.57
CA ALA A 54 -7.78 21.49 0.81
C ALA A 54 -6.40 21.09 1.33
N ILE A 55 -6.31 20.10 2.23
CA ILE A 55 -5.04 19.54 2.70
C ILE A 55 -4.24 18.90 1.57
N LYS A 56 -4.90 18.15 0.67
CA LYS A 56 -4.25 17.57 -0.51
C LYS A 56 -3.76 18.65 -1.46
N ALA A 57 -4.55 19.70 -1.68
CA ALA A 57 -4.19 20.83 -2.54
C ALA A 57 -2.95 21.58 -2.01
N LYS A 58 -2.79 21.65 -0.69
CA LYS A 58 -1.58 22.20 -0.04
C LYS A 58 -0.34 21.30 -0.14
N GLY A 59 -0.44 20.11 -0.74
CA GLY A 59 0.70 19.23 -0.99
C GLY A 59 0.78 17.95 -0.13
N ALA A 60 -0.25 17.65 0.68
CA ALA A 60 -0.26 16.40 1.44
C ALA A 60 -0.55 15.20 0.53
N VAL A 61 0.45 14.34 0.34
CA VAL A 61 0.34 13.10 -0.44
C VAL A 61 -0.01 11.93 0.48
N PHE A 62 -1.25 11.48 0.41
CA PHE A 62 -1.70 10.28 1.14
C PHE A 62 -1.45 9.03 0.30
N SER A 63 -0.31 8.38 0.51
CA SER A 63 -0.05 7.05 -0.06
C SER A 63 -0.79 5.97 0.74
N ALA A 64 -1.37 5.00 0.04
CA ALA A 64 -1.88 3.79 0.67
C ALA A 64 -0.70 2.98 1.20
N LYS A 65 -0.45 3.03 2.51
CA LYS A 65 0.47 2.10 3.19
C LYS A 65 -0.17 0.71 3.26
N ASN A 66 -0.30 0.06 2.11
CA ASN A 66 -0.78 -1.32 2.03
C ASN A 66 0.35 -2.33 1.90
N ALA A 67 1.62 -1.89 1.90
CA ALA A 67 2.73 -2.81 2.05
C ALA A 67 2.92 -3.10 3.54
N PRO A 68 2.64 -4.33 4.03
CA PRO A 68 3.07 -4.71 5.37
C PRO A 68 4.56 -4.42 5.51
N LYS A 69 4.96 -3.71 6.59
CA LYS A 69 6.36 -3.49 6.95
C LYS A 69 6.97 -4.85 7.30
N ARG A 70 7.43 -5.57 6.29
CA ARG A 70 8.11 -6.86 6.43
C ARG A 70 9.60 -6.59 6.68
N PRO A 71 10.26 -7.30 7.61
CA PRO A 71 11.69 -7.18 7.80
C PRO A 71 12.42 -7.46 6.48
N ALA A 72 13.52 -6.75 6.24
CA ALA A 72 14.32 -6.95 5.04
C ALA A 72 14.76 -8.43 5.00
N PRO A 73 14.51 -9.15 3.89
CA PRO A 73 14.95 -10.53 3.77
C PRO A 73 16.47 -10.58 3.87
N ARG A 74 17.00 -11.65 4.47
CA ARG A 74 18.43 -11.95 4.43
C ARG A 74 18.93 -11.93 2.97
N ALA A 75 20.18 -11.52 2.75
CA ALA A 75 20.73 -11.27 1.41
C ALA A 75 20.63 -12.50 0.47
N ASP A 76 20.73 -13.71 1.03
CA ASP A 76 20.55 -14.99 0.36
C ASP A 76 19.13 -15.18 -0.22
N LYS A 77 18.09 -14.71 0.49
CA LYS A 77 16.69 -14.74 0.05
C LYS A 77 16.34 -13.59 -0.88
N ALA A 78 16.97 -12.43 -0.70
CA ALA A 78 16.66 -11.20 -1.43
C ALA A 78 16.74 -11.37 -2.95
N LYS A 79 17.76 -12.07 -3.47
CA LYS A 79 17.92 -12.34 -4.91
C LYS A 79 16.73 -13.11 -5.51
N TYR A 80 16.21 -14.11 -4.78
CA TYR A 80 15.08 -14.90 -5.27
C TYR A 80 13.77 -14.15 -5.18
N LEU A 81 13.55 -13.41 -4.09
CA LEU A 81 12.37 -12.56 -3.94
C LEU A 81 12.33 -11.46 -5.01
N ALA A 82 13.45 -10.82 -5.31
CA ALA A 82 13.55 -9.84 -6.41
C ALA A 82 13.18 -10.47 -7.76
N LYS A 83 13.66 -11.68 -8.04
CA LYS A 83 13.33 -12.42 -9.26
C LYS A 83 11.84 -12.80 -9.33
N ILE A 84 11.24 -13.22 -8.21
CA ILE A 84 9.80 -13.49 -8.11
C ILE A 84 9.01 -12.21 -8.40
N THR A 85 9.36 -11.09 -7.76
CA THR A 85 8.70 -9.80 -7.99
C THR A 85 8.79 -9.35 -9.44
N ALA A 86 9.95 -9.53 -10.09
CA ALA A 86 10.13 -9.18 -11.50
C ALA A 86 9.19 -9.99 -12.41
N LEU A 87 9.14 -11.32 -12.23
CA LEU A 87 8.25 -12.21 -12.99
C LEU A 87 6.77 -11.88 -12.75
N LEU A 88 6.38 -11.56 -11.51
CA LEU A 88 5.01 -11.16 -11.23
C LEU A 88 4.65 -9.85 -11.94
N THR A 89 5.57 -8.88 -11.94
CA THR A 89 5.36 -7.54 -12.53
C THR A 89 5.18 -7.63 -14.05
N GLU A 90 5.95 -8.49 -14.72
CA GLU A 90 5.85 -8.73 -16.17
C GLU A 90 4.43 -9.15 -16.59
N TYR A 91 3.74 -9.90 -15.73
CA TYR A 91 2.38 -10.39 -15.98
C TYR A 91 1.29 -9.60 -15.24
N GLY A 92 1.63 -8.49 -14.59
CA GLY A 92 0.67 -7.69 -13.81
C GLY A 92 0.06 -8.43 -12.60
N LEU A 93 0.76 -9.45 -12.09
CA LEU A 93 0.28 -10.28 -10.99
C LEU A 93 0.65 -9.65 -9.63
N PRO A 94 -0.25 -9.67 -8.64
CA PRO A 94 0.05 -9.17 -7.30
C PRO A 94 0.98 -10.14 -6.54
N GLN A 95 1.70 -9.63 -5.53
CA GLN A 95 2.54 -10.44 -4.64
C GLN A 95 1.76 -11.59 -3.98
N SER A 96 0.46 -11.38 -3.72
CA SER A 96 -0.44 -12.39 -3.14
C SER A 96 -0.57 -13.64 -4.02
N TYR A 97 -0.28 -13.55 -5.32
CA TYR A 97 -0.26 -14.71 -6.21
C TYR A 97 0.89 -15.67 -5.85
N ALA A 98 2.08 -15.13 -5.55
CA ALA A 98 3.20 -15.93 -5.06
C ALA A 98 2.97 -16.46 -3.65
N ASP A 99 2.27 -15.71 -2.78
CA ASP A 99 1.82 -16.20 -1.47
C ASP A 99 0.88 -17.42 -1.63
N GLY A 100 -0.05 -17.38 -2.58
CA GLY A 100 -0.91 -18.52 -2.92
C GLY A 100 -0.15 -19.74 -3.45
N MET A 101 0.93 -19.53 -4.22
CA MET A 101 1.83 -20.61 -4.66
C MET A 101 2.58 -21.23 -3.48
N ALA A 102 3.10 -20.39 -2.57
CA ALA A 102 3.78 -20.85 -1.35
C ALA A 102 2.84 -21.72 -0.49
N LYS A 103 1.58 -21.31 -0.36
CA LYS A 103 0.57 -22.06 0.40
C LYS A 103 0.24 -23.40 -0.24
N LYS A 104 0.07 -23.44 -1.56
CA LYS A 104 -0.24 -24.70 -2.28
C LYS A 104 0.93 -25.68 -2.32
N ALA A 105 2.15 -25.18 -2.47
CA ALA A 105 3.34 -26.03 -2.64
C ALA A 105 3.97 -26.46 -1.31
N PHE A 106 3.91 -25.62 -0.28
CA PHE A 106 4.66 -25.82 0.97
C PHE A 106 3.80 -25.65 2.24
N GLY A 107 2.51 -25.31 2.11
CA GLY A 107 1.65 -25.03 3.27
C GLY A 107 1.99 -23.74 4.01
N ILE A 108 2.83 -22.87 3.43
CA ILE A 108 3.31 -21.63 4.06
C ILE A 108 2.55 -20.44 3.47
N ASP A 109 1.93 -19.62 4.32
CA ASP A 109 1.05 -18.53 3.88
C ASP A 109 1.75 -17.42 3.09
N PHE A 110 3.04 -17.16 3.35
CA PHE A 110 3.75 -16.05 2.70
C PHE A 110 5.07 -16.48 2.06
N VAL A 111 5.28 -16.04 0.82
CA VAL A 111 6.48 -16.40 0.03
C VAL A 111 7.77 -15.96 0.71
N HIS A 112 7.77 -14.88 1.50
CA HIS A 112 8.96 -14.40 2.20
C HIS A 112 9.41 -15.28 3.38
N TRP A 113 8.52 -16.16 3.89
CA TRP A 113 8.85 -17.09 4.97
C TRP A 113 9.57 -18.33 4.45
N LEU A 114 9.49 -18.58 3.14
CA LEU A 114 10.15 -19.70 2.50
C LEU A 114 11.66 -19.67 2.69
N GLU A 115 12.23 -20.86 2.78
CA GLU A 115 13.67 -21.07 2.71
C GLU A 115 14.20 -20.89 1.27
N VAL A 116 15.52 -20.74 1.13
CA VAL A 116 16.16 -20.50 -0.16
C VAL A 116 15.82 -21.58 -1.20
N TRP A 117 15.79 -22.85 -0.80
CA TRP A 117 15.46 -23.95 -1.70
C TRP A 117 13.97 -23.93 -2.13
N GLN A 118 13.07 -23.54 -1.23
CA GLN A 118 11.65 -23.35 -1.53
C GLN A 118 11.43 -22.15 -2.46
N LEU A 119 12.15 -21.04 -2.24
CA LEU A 119 12.13 -19.87 -3.13
C LEU A 119 12.60 -20.23 -4.55
N LYS A 120 13.66 -21.04 -4.69
CA LYS A 120 14.10 -21.58 -5.98
C LYS A 120 12.99 -22.35 -6.70
N LYS A 121 12.21 -23.16 -5.96
CA LYS A 121 11.08 -23.90 -6.51
C LYS A 121 9.95 -22.98 -6.98
N VAL A 122 9.61 -21.94 -6.21
CA VAL A 122 8.62 -20.94 -6.64
C VAL A 122 9.08 -20.22 -7.92
N VAL A 123 10.36 -19.85 -8.01
CA VAL A 123 10.93 -19.26 -9.24
C VAL A 123 10.79 -20.23 -10.43
N GLN A 124 11.05 -21.52 -10.24
CA GLN A 124 10.87 -22.53 -11.30
C GLN A 124 9.40 -22.65 -11.74
N MET A 125 8.45 -22.64 -10.80
CA MET A 125 7.02 -22.66 -11.12
C MET A 125 6.59 -21.43 -11.94
N LEU A 126 7.05 -20.23 -11.55
CA LEU A 126 6.79 -19.01 -12.31
C LEU A 126 7.46 -19.01 -13.69
N ALA A 127 8.66 -19.56 -13.82
CA ALA A 127 9.33 -19.70 -15.12
C ALA A 127 8.58 -20.66 -16.07
N VAL A 128 7.97 -21.73 -15.53
CA VAL A 128 7.10 -22.61 -16.33
C VAL A 128 5.84 -21.88 -16.76
N TYR A 129 5.25 -21.08 -15.88
CA TYR A 129 4.09 -20.24 -16.21
C TYR A 129 4.41 -19.23 -17.31
N ASP A 130 5.54 -18.52 -17.18
CA ASP A 130 6.06 -17.58 -18.19
C ASP A 130 6.21 -18.26 -19.56
N ARG A 131 6.90 -19.41 -19.63
CA ARG A 131 7.06 -20.18 -20.86
C ARG A 131 5.74 -20.59 -21.50
N ARG A 132 4.74 -20.98 -20.69
CA ARG A 132 3.39 -21.32 -21.18
C ARG A 132 2.66 -20.12 -21.76
N LYS A 133 2.82 -18.94 -21.14
CA LYS A 133 2.22 -17.69 -21.62
C LYS A 133 2.90 -17.17 -22.89
N GLN A 134 4.22 -17.26 -22.99
CA GLN A 134 4.95 -16.89 -24.22
C GLN A 134 4.53 -17.77 -25.40
N LYS A 135 4.39 -19.09 -25.20
CA LYS A 135 3.89 -20.02 -26.24
C LYS A 135 2.46 -19.75 -26.70
N ALA A 136 1.63 -19.16 -25.84
CA ALA A 136 0.25 -18.80 -26.20
C ALA A 136 0.16 -17.44 -26.93
N LYS A 137 1.26 -16.67 -26.96
CA LYS A 137 1.35 -15.36 -27.61
C LYS A 137 1.94 -15.45 -29.03
N ASN A 138 2.70 -16.51 -29.32
CA ASN A 138 3.17 -16.87 -30.67
C ASN A 138 2.16 -17.79 -31.36
#